data_AF-J0CSP4-F1
#
_entry.id   AF-J0CSP4-F1
#
_cell.length_a   1.000
_cell.length_b   1.000
_cell.length_c   1.000
_cell.angle_alpha   90.00
_cell.angle_beta   90.00
_cell.angle_gamma   90.00
#
_symmetry.space_group_name_H-M   'P 1'
#
loop_
_entity.id
_entity.type
_entity.pdbx_description
1 polymer ?
#
loop_
_entity_poly.entity_id
_entity_poly.type
_entity_poly.pdbx_seq_one_letter_code
_entity_poly.pdbx_strand_id
1 'polypeptide(L)'
;MTYLRFANVDFAVVSSHYRYKNLLLFYVFYDIVCQWWPHFRERISGNSFITSAFPGISEDWPQTITGIGKYHILNHKDECRQLRDAHLLPGSGQTDGNNPERIWAVLINITTSIQEMGPGAREEMLNEHFAAWNMESLSILVGIHLIR
;
A
#
# COMPACT_ATOMS: atom_id res chain seq x y z
N MET A 1 5.53 9.82 -24.29
CA MET A 1 5.05 8.41 -24.33
C MET A 1 5.68 7.64 -23.17
N THR A 2 5.06 7.65 -21.99
CA THR A 2 5.38 6.71 -20.89
C THR A 2 4.25 6.61 -19.85
N TYR A 3 2.99 6.81 -20.26
CA TYR A 3 1.85 6.84 -19.31
C TYR A 3 1.44 5.47 -18.75
N LEU A 4 2.01 4.37 -19.24
CA LEU A 4 1.66 3.02 -18.78
C LEU A 4 2.52 2.52 -17.61
N ARG A 5 3.75 3.06 -17.44
CA ARG A 5 4.61 2.64 -16.34
C ARG A 5 3.97 3.10 -15.03
N PHE A 6 3.61 2.14 -14.18
CA PHE A 6 2.92 2.33 -12.91
C PHE A 6 1.42 2.65 -12.96
N ALA A 7 0.76 2.56 -14.12
CA ALA A 7 -0.68 2.87 -14.24
C ALA A 7 -1.55 2.11 -13.21
N ASN A 8 -1.25 0.83 -12.96
CA ASN A 8 -1.97 0.02 -11.98
C ASN A 8 -1.73 0.50 -10.54
N VAL A 9 -0.49 0.87 -10.21
CA VAL A 9 -0.13 1.36 -8.87
C VAL A 9 -0.72 2.75 -8.65
N ASP A 10 -0.70 3.62 -9.67
CA ASP A 10 -1.34 4.93 -9.62
C ASP A 10 -2.84 4.80 -9.34
N PHE A 11 -3.53 3.91 -10.08
CA PHE A 11 -4.94 3.65 -9.86
C PHE A 11 -5.22 3.03 -8.48
N ALA A 12 -4.41 2.06 -8.04
CA ALA A 12 -4.59 1.42 -6.73
C ALA A 12 -4.41 2.41 -5.58
N VAL A 13 -3.40 3.27 -5.65
CA VAL A 13 -3.15 4.31 -4.64
C VAL A 13 -4.25 5.36 -4.68
N VAL A 14 -4.64 5.86 -5.84
CA VAL A 14 -5.73 6.84 -5.94
C VAL A 14 -7.05 6.27 -5.42
N SER A 15 -7.46 5.09 -5.89
CA SER A 15 -8.75 4.49 -5.52
C SER A 15 -8.86 4.16 -4.04
N SER A 16 -7.77 3.70 -3.41
CA SER A 16 -7.72 3.42 -1.98
C SER A 16 -7.76 4.69 -1.11
N HIS A 17 -7.17 5.80 -1.56
CA HIS A 17 -7.04 7.02 -0.77
C HIS A 17 -8.15 8.06 -1.02
N TYR A 18 -8.84 7.99 -2.17
CA TYR A 18 -9.80 9.03 -2.58
C TYR A 18 -10.86 9.34 -1.50
N ARG A 19 -11.42 8.29 -0.87
CA ARG A 19 -12.41 8.44 0.22
C ARG A 19 -11.85 9.15 1.46
N TYR A 20 -10.54 9.10 1.64
CA TYR A 20 -9.84 9.63 2.81
C TYR A 20 -9.00 10.87 2.48
N LYS A 21 -9.22 11.50 1.31
CA LYS A 21 -8.41 12.64 0.85
C LYS A 21 -8.45 13.88 1.75
N ASN A 22 -9.37 13.92 2.71
CA ASN A 22 -9.45 15.01 3.70
C ASN A 22 -8.58 14.73 4.94
N LEU A 23 -7.90 13.58 5.02
CA LEU A 23 -6.92 13.31 6.06
C LEU A 23 -5.67 14.18 5.83
N LEU A 24 -5.10 14.66 6.94
CA LEU A 24 -3.97 15.59 6.90
C LEU A 24 -2.70 14.97 6.33
N LEU A 25 -2.51 13.67 6.54
CA LEU A 25 -1.25 12.99 6.26
C LEU A 25 -1.48 11.53 5.87
N PHE A 26 -0.82 11.12 4.79
CA PHE A 26 -0.68 9.73 4.39
C PHE A 26 0.76 9.24 4.56
N TYR A 27 0.88 7.96 4.90
CA TYR A 27 2.13 7.22 4.78
C TYR A 27 1.98 6.20 3.67
N VAL A 28 2.83 6.29 2.65
CA VAL A 28 2.84 5.35 1.52
C VAL A 28 4.17 4.60 1.53
N PHE A 29 4.11 3.32 1.90
CA PHE A 29 5.24 2.41 1.84
C PHE A 29 5.18 1.60 0.56
N TYR A 30 6.28 1.60 -0.20
CA TYR A 30 6.42 0.78 -1.40
C TYR A 30 7.91 0.54 -1.70
N ASP A 31 8.29 -0.68 -2.07
CA ASP A 31 9.68 -1.06 -2.29
C ASP A 31 10.40 -0.13 -3.24
N ILE A 32 9.77 0.19 -4.37
CA ILE A 32 10.33 1.08 -5.38
C ILE A 32 9.67 2.47 -5.36
N VAL A 33 9.20 2.92 -4.20
CA VAL A 33 8.59 4.25 -4.05
C VAL A 33 9.53 5.37 -4.54
N CYS A 34 10.85 5.19 -4.41
CA CYS A 34 11.84 6.15 -4.90
C CYS A 34 11.86 6.31 -6.42
N GLN A 35 11.38 5.30 -7.17
CA GLN A 35 11.22 5.35 -8.62
C GLN A 35 9.82 5.80 -9.02
N TRP A 36 8.81 5.36 -8.26
CA TRP A 36 7.40 5.59 -8.58
C TRP A 36 6.91 6.99 -8.18
N TRP A 37 7.20 7.44 -6.97
CA TRP A 37 6.67 8.66 -6.37
C TRP A 37 7.06 9.97 -7.08
N PRO A 38 8.31 10.16 -7.57
CA PRO A 38 8.73 11.46 -8.11
C PRO A 38 7.81 12.04 -9.20
N HIS A 39 7.21 11.17 -10.01
CA HIS A 39 6.31 11.57 -11.09
C HIS A 39 4.84 11.21 -10.82
N PHE A 40 4.48 10.82 -9.60
CA PHE A 40 3.11 10.36 -9.28
C PHE A 40 2.06 11.43 -9.59
N ARG A 41 2.28 12.67 -9.12
CA ARG A 41 1.37 13.81 -9.37
C ARG A 41 1.17 14.10 -10.86
N GLU A 42 2.26 14.09 -11.62
CA GLU A 42 2.22 14.30 -13.07
C GLU A 42 1.45 13.18 -13.78
N ARG A 43 1.67 11.92 -13.37
CA ARG A 43 0.99 10.77 -13.95
C ARG A 43 -0.51 10.76 -13.67
N ILE A 44 -0.93 11.06 -12.43
CA ILE A 44 -2.37 11.09 -12.12
C ILE A 44 -3.09 12.25 -12.82
N SER A 45 -2.44 13.42 -12.95
CA SER A 45 -2.99 14.57 -13.68
C SER A 45 -3.11 14.31 -15.18
N GLY A 46 -2.14 13.62 -15.78
CA GLY A 46 -2.16 13.25 -17.19
C GLY A 46 -3.02 12.03 -17.54
N ASN A 47 -3.64 11.37 -16.56
CA ASN A 47 -4.43 10.15 -16.77
C ASN A 47 -5.92 10.47 -16.78
N SER A 48 -6.53 10.48 -17.97
CA SER A 48 -7.95 10.77 -18.17
C SER A 48 -8.88 9.78 -17.47
N PHE A 49 -8.47 8.50 -17.34
CA PHE A 49 -9.25 7.50 -16.63
C PHE A 49 -9.30 7.79 -15.12
N ILE A 50 -8.16 8.12 -14.52
CA ILE A 50 -8.10 8.49 -13.09
C ILE A 50 -8.85 9.79 -12.83
N THR A 51 -8.60 10.85 -13.59
CA THR A 51 -9.22 12.16 -13.37
C THR A 51 -10.74 12.15 -13.59
N SER A 52 -11.24 11.33 -14.51
CA SER A 52 -12.69 11.15 -14.72
C SER A 52 -13.34 10.33 -13.60
N ALA A 53 -12.67 9.29 -13.11
CA ALA A 53 -13.19 8.43 -12.04
C ALA A 53 -13.09 9.07 -10.65
N PHE A 54 -12.10 9.94 -10.43
CA PHE A 54 -11.78 10.55 -9.15
C PHE A 54 -11.63 12.07 -9.28
N PRO A 55 -12.73 12.83 -9.43
CA PRO A 55 -12.67 14.27 -9.65
C PRO A 55 -11.93 14.99 -8.52
N GLY A 56 -11.04 15.92 -8.89
CA GLY A 56 -10.30 16.76 -7.95
C GLY A 56 -9.03 16.13 -7.38
N ILE A 57 -8.69 14.89 -7.72
CA ILE A 57 -7.60 14.15 -7.06
C ILE A 57 -6.20 14.60 -7.51
N SER A 58 -6.09 15.12 -8.73
CA SER A 58 -4.83 15.67 -9.26
C SER A 58 -4.51 17.02 -8.63
N GLU A 59 -5.53 17.82 -8.36
CA GLU A 59 -5.43 19.17 -7.81
C GLU A 59 -5.15 19.11 -6.30
N ASP A 60 -5.88 18.24 -5.59
CA ASP A 60 -5.83 18.15 -4.13
C ASP A 60 -5.53 16.70 -3.70
N TRP A 61 -4.24 16.45 -3.44
CA TRP A 61 -3.75 15.20 -2.85
C TRP A 61 -3.12 15.52 -1.49
N PRO A 62 -3.42 14.72 -0.45
CA PRO A 62 -2.90 14.94 0.90
C PRO A 62 -1.39 14.98 0.99
N GLN A 63 -0.90 15.66 2.02
CA GLN A 63 0.51 15.53 2.40
C GLN A 63 0.83 14.05 2.56
N THR A 64 1.91 13.61 1.93
CA THR A 64 2.28 12.19 1.91
C THR A 64 3.74 12.05 2.25
N ILE A 65 4.03 11.24 3.26
CA ILE A 65 5.37 10.75 3.57
C ILE A 65 5.53 9.40 2.86
N THR A 66 6.63 9.26 2.12
CA THR A 66 6.94 8.01 1.42
C THR A 66 8.03 7.24 2.11
N GLY A 67 7.88 5.92 2.17
CA GLY A 67 8.85 5.04 2.80
C GLY A 67 9.12 3.77 2.01
N ILE A 68 10.25 3.17 2.29
CA ILE A 68 10.68 1.86 1.79
C ILE A 68 10.77 0.95 3.01
N GLY A 69 10.28 -0.27 2.87
CA GLY A 69 10.32 -1.26 3.94
C GLY A 69 11.73 -1.56 4.42
N LYS A 70 11.89 -1.87 5.71
CA LYS A 70 13.19 -2.08 6.36
C LYS A 70 14.03 -3.19 5.71
N TYR A 71 13.37 -4.20 5.13
CA TYR A 71 14.06 -5.27 4.44
C TYR A 71 14.63 -4.80 3.09
N HIS A 72 13.88 -3.98 2.37
CA HIS A 72 14.21 -3.55 1.02
C HIS A 72 15.19 -2.37 0.99
N ILE A 73 15.19 -1.50 2.01
CA ILE A 73 15.98 -0.26 2.02
C ILE A 73 17.49 -0.45 1.83
N LEU A 74 18.03 -1.61 2.26
CA LEU A 74 19.43 -1.96 2.07
C LEU A 74 19.80 -2.15 0.60
N ASN A 75 18.84 -2.45 -0.28
CA ASN A 75 19.08 -2.60 -1.71
C ASN A 75 18.96 -1.29 -2.49
N HIS A 76 18.76 -0.17 -1.79
CA HIS A 76 18.67 1.16 -2.40
C HIS A 76 19.94 1.97 -2.16
N LYS A 77 20.12 2.99 -3.02
CA LYS A 77 21.16 4.01 -2.89
C LYS A 77 21.06 4.79 -1.57
N ASP A 78 22.17 5.37 -1.14
CA ASP A 78 22.27 6.00 0.19
C ASP A 78 21.27 7.14 0.40
N GLU A 79 20.92 7.89 -0.64
CA GLU A 79 19.91 8.95 -0.51
C GLU A 79 18.53 8.39 -0.17
N CYS A 80 18.20 7.18 -0.65
CA CYS A 80 16.95 6.53 -0.27
C CYS A 80 16.98 6.10 1.21
N ARG A 81 18.10 5.58 1.69
CA ARG A 81 18.27 5.17 3.09
C ARG A 81 18.09 6.35 4.05
N GLN A 82 18.57 7.53 3.67
CA GLN A 82 18.42 8.74 4.49
C GLN A 82 17.00 9.32 4.45
N LEU A 83 16.34 9.28 3.29
CA LEU A 83 15.06 9.98 3.08
C LEU A 83 13.82 9.10 3.27
N ARG A 84 13.97 7.78 3.16
CA ARG A 84 12.84 6.85 3.01
C ARG A 84 12.99 5.58 3.83
N ASP A 85 13.97 5.45 4.70
CA ASP A 85 14.02 4.34 5.65
C ASP A 85 12.85 4.43 6.62
N ALA A 86 11.98 3.43 6.61
CA ALA A 86 10.82 3.33 7.49
C ALA A 86 11.14 3.59 8.97
N HIS A 87 12.35 3.22 9.43
CA HIS A 87 12.80 3.44 10.80
C HIS A 87 13.08 4.91 11.14
N LEU A 88 13.48 5.70 10.15
CA LEU A 88 13.89 7.09 10.31
C LEU A 88 12.77 8.09 9.99
N LEU A 89 11.65 7.61 9.43
CA LEU A 89 10.52 8.46 9.08
C LEU A 89 9.80 9.00 10.33
N PRO A 90 9.70 10.33 10.50
CA PRO A 90 8.98 10.91 11.62
C PRO A 90 7.51 10.48 11.62
N GLY A 91 6.99 10.09 12.78
CA GLY A 91 5.59 9.72 12.97
C GLY A 91 5.18 8.35 12.39
N SER A 92 6.11 7.58 11.80
CA SER A 92 5.82 6.24 11.26
C SER A 92 5.65 5.17 12.35
N GLY A 93 6.01 5.48 13.59
CA GLY A 93 6.00 4.54 14.72
C GLY A 93 6.99 3.39 14.53
N GLN A 94 6.71 2.23 15.13
CA GLN A 94 7.50 1.01 14.93
C GLN A 94 7.03 0.21 13.70
N THR A 95 6.67 0.90 12.63
CA THR A 95 6.36 0.23 11.35
C THR A 95 7.64 -0.29 10.72
N ASP A 96 7.55 -1.44 10.06
CA ASP A 96 8.64 -1.96 9.23
C ASP A 96 8.37 -1.84 7.74
N GLY A 97 7.16 -1.40 7.36
CA GLY A 97 6.75 -1.21 5.98
C GLY A 97 6.60 -2.50 5.16
N ASN A 98 6.69 -3.69 5.76
CA ASN A 98 6.65 -4.98 5.05
C ASN A 98 5.42 -5.83 5.38
N ASN A 99 4.31 -5.20 5.82
CA ASN A 99 3.10 -5.93 6.17
C ASN A 99 2.46 -6.66 4.97
N PRO A 100 2.37 -6.07 3.77
CA PRO A 100 1.83 -6.76 2.60
C PRO A 100 2.57 -8.06 2.27
N GLU A 101 3.90 -8.10 2.45
CA GLU A 101 4.76 -9.25 2.17
C GLU A 101 4.51 -10.40 3.16
N ARG A 102 4.22 -10.07 4.44
CA ARG A 102 3.83 -11.09 5.44
C ARG A 102 2.50 -11.74 5.08
N ILE A 103 1.53 -10.93 4.67
CA ILE A 103 0.23 -11.43 4.21
C ILE A 103 0.43 -12.29 2.97
N TRP A 104 1.23 -11.83 2.02
CA TRP A 104 1.55 -12.57 0.80
C TRP A 104 2.20 -13.94 1.09
N ALA A 105 3.12 -13.99 2.05
CA ALA A 105 3.79 -15.24 2.44
C ALA A 105 2.82 -16.32 2.95
N VAL A 106 1.66 -15.94 3.50
CA VAL A 106 0.62 -16.90 3.92
C VAL A 106 -0.34 -17.19 2.77
N LEU A 107 -0.75 -16.17 2.01
CA LEU A 107 -1.62 -16.33 0.85
C LEU A 107 -1.01 -17.24 -0.22
N ILE A 108 0.33 -17.34 -0.28
CA ILE A 108 0.98 -18.22 -1.24
C ILE A 108 0.50 -19.68 -1.10
N ASN A 109 0.14 -20.11 0.11
CA ASN A 109 -0.32 -21.46 0.41
C ASN A 109 -1.68 -21.81 -0.21
N ILE A 110 -2.51 -20.81 -0.50
CA ILE A 110 -3.84 -21.00 -1.13
C ILE A 110 -3.82 -20.69 -2.62
N THR A 111 -2.68 -20.27 -3.17
CA THR A 111 -2.58 -19.83 -4.57
C THR A 111 -3.02 -20.95 -5.52
N THR A 112 -2.60 -22.19 -5.25
CA THR A 112 -2.92 -23.35 -6.09
C THR A 112 -4.39 -23.77 -5.99
N SER A 113 -5.08 -23.49 -4.88
CA SER A 113 -6.50 -23.79 -4.73
C SER A 113 -7.40 -22.74 -5.39
N ILE A 114 -6.98 -21.47 -5.45
CA ILE A 114 -7.75 -20.39 -6.09
C ILE A 114 -7.47 -20.18 -7.58
N GLN A 115 -6.42 -20.79 -8.12
CA GLN A 115 -5.97 -20.50 -9.50
C GLN A 115 -7.04 -20.86 -10.56
N GLU A 116 -7.80 -21.93 -10.36
CA GLU A 116 -8.84 -22.37 -11.29
C GLU A 116 -10.23 -21.82 -10.94
N MET A 117 -10.35 -21.07 -9.84
CA MET A 117 -11.62 -20.48 -9.44
C MET A 117 -12.01 -19.34 -10.37
N GLY A 118 -13.31 -19.23 -10.65
CA GLY A 118 -13.88 -18.06 -11.34
C GLY A 118 -13.63 -16.77 -10.54
N PRO A 119 -13.66 -15.59 -11.18
CA PRO A 119 -13.28 -14.32 -10.54
C PRO A 119 -14.00 -14.04 -9.22
N GLY A 120 -15.31 -14.28 -9.16
CA GLY A 120 -16.11 -14.07 -7.94
C GLY A 120 -15.73 -15.04 -6.81
N ALA A 121 -15.60 -16.34 -7.11
CA ALA A 121 -15.22 -17.34 -6.11
C ALA A 121 -13.79 -17.12 -5.60
N ARG A 122 -12.86 -16.67 -6.47
CA ARG A 122 -11.51 -16.29 -6.07
C ARG A 122 -11.51 -15.09 -5.13
N GLU A 123 -12.28 -14.05 -5.45
CA GLU A 123 -12.39 -12.86 -4.60
C GLU A 123 -13.01 -13.20 -3.24
N GLU A 124 -14.07 -14.01 -3.22
CA GLU A 124 -14.70 -14.48 -1.99
C GLU A 124 -13.72 -15.25 -1.10
N MET A 125 -12.97 -16.21 -1.66
CA MET A 125 -11.99 -16.96 -0.86
C MET A 125 -10.88 -16.05 -0.31
N LEU A 126 -10.36 -15.12 -1.12
CA LEU A 126 -9.36 -14.15 -0.63
C LEU A 126 -9.92 -13.32 0.53
N ASN A 127 -11.16 -12.84 0.40
CA ASN A 127 -11.84 -12.07 1.45
C ASN A 127 -12.07 -12.90 2.73
N GLU A 128 -12.42 -14.18 2.63
CA GLU A 128 -12.55 -15.07 3.79
C GLU A 128 -11.22 -15.22 4.54
N HIS A 129 -10.11 -15.43 3.81
CA HIS A 129 -8.78 -15.52 4.42
C HIS A 129 -8.35 -14.20 5.07
N PHE A 130 -8.62 -13.06 4.43
CA PHE A 130 -8.37 -11.75 5.03
C PHE A 130 -9.22 -11.50 6.28
N ALA A 131 -10.50 -11.88 6.25
CA ALA A 131 -11.38 -11.75 7.40
C ALA A 131 -10.91 -12.61 8.58
N ALA A 132 -10.53 -13.87 8.32
CA ALA A 132 -9.97 -14.76 9.33
C ALA A 132 -8.69 -14.17 9.96
N TRP A 133 -7.76 -13.67 9.14
CA TRP A 133 -6.55 -13.01 9.62
C TRP A 133 -6.86 -11.80 10.51
N ASN A 134 -7.79 -10.95 10.07
CA ASN A 134 -8.20 -9.76 10.82
C ASN A 134 -8.78 -10.15 12.19
N MET A 135 -9.60 -11.20 12.24
CA MET A 135 -10.16 -11.72 13.49
C MET A 135 -9.08 -12.26 14.43
N GLU A 136 -8.13 -13.04 13.93
CA GLU A 136 -7.00 -13.53 14.72
C GLU A 136 -6.16 -12.35 15.26
N SER A 137 -5.83 -11.38 14.41
CA SER A 137 -5.05 -10.20 14.79
C SER A 137 -5.77 -9.34 15.84
N LEU A 138 -7.08 -9.15 15.69
CA LEU A 138 -7.90 -8.43 16.66
C LEU A 138 -7.96 -9.17 18.00
N SER A 139 -8.14 -10.49 17.98
CA SER A 139 -8.19 -11.31 19.19
C SER A 139 -6.90 -11.23 20.00
N ILE A 140 -5.75 -11.20 19.32
CA ILE A 140 -4.43 -11.01 19.93
C ILE A 140 -4.31 -9.60 20.52
N LEU A 141 -4.74 -8.57 19.78
CA LEU A 141 -4.69 -7.17 20.24
C LEU A 141 -5.51 -6.96 21.53
N VAL A 142 -6.73 -7.51 21.57
CA VAL A 142 -7.64 -7.42 22.72
C VAL A 142 -7.13 -8.27 23.88
N GLY A 143 -6.62 -9.48 23.62
CA GLY A 143 -6.04 -10.35 24.64
C GLY A 143 -4.84 -9.73 25.37
N ILE A 144 -3.98 -9.00 24.64
CA ILE A 144 -2.83 -8.30 25.23
C ILE A 144 -3.28 -7.14 26.14
N HIS A 145 -4.41 -6.47 25.84
CA HIS A 145 -4.95 -5.39 26.68
C HIS A 145 -5.69 -5.89 27.94
N LEU A 146 -6.16 -7.13 27.96
CA LEU A 146 -6.83 -7.73 29.12
C LEU A 146 -5.87 -8.37 30.14
N ILE A 147 -4.57 -8.41 29.84
CA ILE A 147 -3.51 -8.97 30.71
C ILE A 147 -2.68 -7.82 31.35
N ARG A 148 -3.18 -6.58 31.33
CA ARG A 148 -2.61 -5.45 32.08
C ARG A 148 -3.57 -4.91 33.12
#